data_AF-A0A1B0B2Z7-F1
#
_entry.id   AF-A0A1B0B2Z7-F1
#
_cell.length_a   1.000
_cell.length_b   1.000
_cell.length_c   1.000
_cell.angle_alpha   90.00
_cell.angle_beta   90.00
_cell.angle_gamma   90.00
#
_symmetry.space_group_name_H-M   'P 1'
#
loop_
_entity.id
_entity.type
_entity.pdbx_description
1 polymer ?
#
loop_
_entity_poly.entity_id
_entity_poly.type
_entity_poly.pdbx_seq_one_letter_code
_entity_poly.pdbx_strand_id
1 'polypeptide(L)'
;MELKYQELDKAIAERIDAMFPKKNCFINVSPGNVILPRQFMNIGESIRNLKTYTDDVWLVSYPRTGSTWAQEMVWLLGNHLNYEQAKQMQQLRAPLIELLFTRQETRKTCVSPSTIIVN
;
A
#
# COMPACT_ATOMS: atom_id res chain seq x y z
N MET A 1 -18.36 -3.59 7.93
CA MET A 1 -17.67 -4.87 8.11
C MET A 1 -16.31 -4.56 8.72
N GLU A 2 -16.07 -5.05 9.94
CA GLU A 2 -14.85 -4.76 10.71
C GLU A 2 -13.67 -5.60 10.24
N LEU A 3 -12.45 -5.05 10.38
CA LEU A 3 -11.20 -5.76 10.12
C LEU A 3 -10.85 -6.62 11.33
N LYS A 4 -10.50 -7.89 11.10
CA LYS A 4 -10.03 -8.82 12.12
C LYS A 4 -8.57 -9.15 11.85
N TYR A 5 -7.74 -9.01 12.87
CA TYR A 5 -6.32 -9.32 12.82
C TYR A 5 -6.05 -10.62 13.55
N GLN A 6 -5.36 -11.54 12.90
CA GLN A 6 -5.01 -12.85 13.45
C GLN A 6 -3.52 -13.11 13.24
N GLU A 7 -2.92 -13.86 14.16
CA GLU A 7 -1.56 -14.34 14.00
C GLU A 7 -1.48 -15.36 12.85
N LEU A 8 -0.30 -15.44 12.25
CA LEU A 8 -0.04 -16.39 11.17
C LEU A 8 0.04 -17.82 11.70
N ASP A 9 -0.29 -18.79 10.85
CA ASP A 9 -0.03 -20.19 11.17
C ASP A 9 1.48 -20.45 11.33
N LYS A 10 1.85 -21.36 12.22
CA LYS A 10 3.24 -21.58 12.67
C LYS A 10 4.17 -21.85 11.47
N ALA A 11 3.75 -22.72 10.56
CA ALA A 11 4.55 -23.09 9.40
C ALA A 11 4.79 -21.90 8.44
N ILE A 12 3.82 -20.98 8.33
CA ILE A 12 3.94 -19.77 7.49
C ILE A 12 4.78 -18.72 8.21
N ALA A 13 4.56 -18.52 9.51
CA ALA A 13 5.31 -17.58 10.33
C ALA A 13 6.81 -17.88 10.31
N GLU A 14 7.19 -19.15 10.49
CA GLU A 14 8.60 -19.58 10.46
C GLU A 14 9.27 -19.29 9.11
N ARG A 15 8.57 -19.53 8.00
CA ARG A 15 9.07 -19.23 6.66
C ARG A 15 9.27 -17.74 6.43
N ILE A 16 8.33 -16.91 6.90
CA ILE A 16 8.41 -15.46 6.77
C ILE A 16 9.54 -14.91 7.65
N ASP A 17 9.62 -15.35 8.90
CA ASP A 17 10.66 -14.91 9.84
C ASP A 17 12.08 -15.27 9.37
N ALA A 18 12.25 -16.34 8.58
CA ALA A 18 13.52 -16.66 7.94
C ALA A 18 13.92 -15.67 6.83
N MET A 19 12.96 -14.99 6.21
CA MET A 19 13.20 -14.05 5.10
C MET A 19 13.44 -12.60 5.56
N PHE A 20 13.06 -12.24 6.80
CA PHE A 20 13.13 -10.86 7.29
C PHE A 20 13.98 -10.74 8.57
N PRO A 21 14.72 -9.62 8.76
CA PRO A 21 15.54 -9.43 9.96
C PRO A 21 14.73 -9.34 11.27
N LYS A 22 13.45 -8.96 11.18
CA LYS A 22 12.56 -8.78 12.33
C LYS A 22 11.52 -9.88 12.34
N LYS A 23 11.49 -10.65 13.43
CA LYS A 23 10.47 -11.69 13.64
C LYS A 23 9.08 -11.09 13.90
N ASN A 24 8.04 -11.86 13.58
CA ASN A 24 6.63 -11.49 13.78
C ASN A 24 6.23 -10.17 13.12
N CYS A 25 6.79 -9.90 11.94
CA CYS A 25 6.58 -8.65 11.22
C CYS A 25 5.30 -8.59 10.39
N PHE A 26 4.62 -9.73 10.19
CA PHE A 26 3.38 -9.82 9.42
C PHE A 26 2.23 -10.39 10.27
N ILE A 27 1.00 -10.14 9.82
CA ILE A 27 -0.25 -10.60 10.40
C ILE A 27 -1.22 -11.03 9.29
N ASN A 28 -2.17 -11.90 9.61
CA ASN A 28 -3.28 -12.23 8.72
C ASN A 28 -4.46 -11.27 8.98
N VAL A 29 -5.05 -10.74 7.91
CA VAL A 29 -6.17 -9.79 7.97
C VAL A 29 -7.39 -10.35 7.27
N SER A 30 -8.52 -10.28 7.97
CA SER A 30 -9.85 -10.69 7.50
C SER A 30 -10.82 -9.50 7.50
N PRO A 31 -11.79 -9.43 6.57
CA PRO A 31 -12.04 -10.35 5.46
C PRO A 31 -10.99 -10.23 4.33
N GLY A 32 -10.67 -11.34 3.67
CA GLY A 32 -9.74 -11.38 2.53
C GLY A 32 -8.59 -12.37 2.67
N ASN A 33 -8.30 -12.85 3.89
CA ASN A 33 -7.21 -13.79 4.17
C ASN A 33 -5.88 -13.34 3.56
N VAL A 34 -5.54 -12.06 3.77
CA VAL A 34 -4.33 -11.44 3.23
C VAL A 34 -3.28 -11.27 4.32
N ILE A 35 -2.02 -11.49 3.96
CA ILE A 35 -0.88 -11.29 4.85
C ILE A 35 -0.37 -9.87 4.65
N LEU A 36 -0.40 -9.07 5.71
CA LEU A 36 0.01 -7.66 5.69
C LEU A 36 1.05 -7.39 6.78
N PRO A 37 1.91 -6.37 6.61
CA PRO A 37 2.81 -5.92 7.67
C PRO A 37 2.01 -5.55 8.92
N ARG A 38 2.54 -5.87 10.10
CA ARG A 38 1.87 -5.62 11.39
C ARG A 38 1.50 -4.15 11.58
N GLN A 39 2.25 -3.22 10.98
CA GLN A 39 1.97 -1.78 10.98
C GLN A 39 0.59 -1.44 10.37
N PHE A 40 0.02 -2.32 9.53
CA PHE A 40 -1.30 -2.11 8.94
C PHE A 40 -2.41 -1.98 10.00
N MET A 41 -2.26 -2.61 11.18
CA MET A 41 -3.26 -2.49 12.27
C MET A 41 -3.47 -1.04 12.70
N ASN A 42 -2.44 -0.21 12.62
CA ASN A 42 -2.51 1.19 13.05
C ASN A 42 -3.29 2.07 12.06
N ILE A 43 -3.48 1.61 10.82
CA ILE A 43 -3.97 2.43 9.71
C ILE A 43 -5.19 1.82 9.02
N GLY A 44 -5.46 0.53 9.22
CA GLY A 44 -6.49 -0.21 8.50
C GLY A 44 -7.88 0.39 8.66
N GLU A 45 -8.25 0.82 9.86
CA GLU A 45 -9.53 1.49 10.11
C GLU A 45 -9.59 2.88 9.45
N SER A 46 -8.51 3.66 9.54
CA SER A 46 -8.42 4.98 8.90
C SER A 46 -8.55 4.89 7.38
N ILE A 47 -7.91 3.88 6.77
CA ILE A 47 -8.03 3.61 5.33
C ILE A 47 -9.47 3.19 5.00
N ARG A 48 -10.09 2.34 5.83
CA ARG A 48 -11.46 1.88 5.60
C ARG A 48 -12.50 2.99 5.67
N ASN A 49 -12.26 3.98 6.52
CA ASN A 49 -13.09 5.15 6.76
C ASN A 49 -12.65 6.38 5.94
N LEU A 50 -11.69 6.21 5.02
CA LEU A 50 -11.21 7.30 4.16
C LEU A 50 -12.38 7.87 3.36
N LYS A 51 -12.54 9.19 3.40
CA LYS A 51 -13.53 9.88 2.59
C LYS A 51 -13.10 9.81 1.12
N THR A 52 -13.97 9.26 0.29
CA THR A 52 -13.77 9.15 -1.16
C THR A 52 -14.64 10.15 -1.90
N TYR A 53 -14.21 10.52 -3.09
CA TYR A 53 -14.89 11.43 -3.99
C TYR A 53 -15.14 10.76 -5.34
N THR A 54 -16.10 11.27 -6.10
CA THR A 54 -16.54 10.67 -7.38
C THR A 54 -15.51 10.83 -8.50
N ASP A 55 -14.58 11.76 -8.34
CA ASP A 55 -13.48 12.09 -9.23
C ASP A 55 -12.15 11.42 -8.84
N ASP A 56 -12.10 10.66 -7.74
CA ASP A 56 -10.90 9.94 -7.33
C ASP A 56 -10.57 8.80 -8.32
N VAL A 57 -9.32 8.75 -8.79
CA VAL A 57 -8.83 7.64 -9.62
C VAL A 57 -7.98 6.69 -8.78
N TRP A 58 -8.33 5.41 -8.82
CA TRP A 58 -7.66 4.37 -8.02
C TRP A 58 -6.82 3.46 -8.90
N LEU A 59 -5.53 3.33 -8.59
CA LEU A 59 -4.68 2.28 -9.15
C LEU A 59 -4.43 1.20 -8.09
N VAL A 60 -5.05 0.05 -8.32
CA VAL A 60 -4.95 -1.11 -7.44
C VAL A 60 -4.17 -2.22 -8.15
N SER A 61 -3.13 -2.73 -7.49
CA SER A 61 -2.28 -3.76 -8.10
C SER A 61 -1.54 -4.57 -7.04
N TYR A 62 -1.13 -5.79 -7.39
CA TYR A 62 -0.16 -6.52 -6.60
C TYR A 62 1.24 -5.90 -6.80
N PRO A 63 2.11 -5.86 -5.78
CA PRO A 63 3.45 -5.30 -5.94
C PRO A 63 4.20 -5.93 -7.11
N ARG A 64 5.00 -5.10 -7.81
CA ARG A 64 5.87 -5.51 -8.93
C ARG A 64 5.13 -5.93 -10.22
N THR A 65 3.83 -5.66 -10.36
CA THR A 65 3.06 -5.92 -11.60
C THR A 65 2.96 -4.69 -12.53
N GLY A 66 3.90 -3.74 -12.46
CA GLY A 66 3.94 -2.58 -13.37
C GLY A 66 3.17 -1.33 -12.93
N SER A 67 2.79 -1.22 -11.65
CA SER A 67 2.04 -0.06 -11.13
C SER A 67 2.72 1.29 -11.34
N THR A 68 4.06 1.34 -11.29
CA THR A 68 4.83 2.57 -11.57
C THR A 68 4.59 3.09 -12.99
N TRP A 69 4.53 2.20 -13.97
CA TRP A 69 4.27 2.59 -15.37
C TRP A 69 2.81 3.01 -15.56
N ALA A 70 1.88 2.25 -14.98
CA ALA A 70 0.46 2.56 -15.05
C ALA A 70 0.12 3.92 -14.43
N GLN A 71 0.72 4.27 -13.28
CA GLN A 71 0.58 5.58 -12.65
C GLN A 71 0.97 6.72 -13.60
N GLU A 72 2.13 6.62 -14.27
CA GLU A 72 2.57 7.68 -15.18
C GLU A 72 1.64 7.85 -16.38
N MET A 73 1.19 6.73 -16.96
CA MET A 73 0.26 6.77 -18.08
C MET A 73 -1.08 7.38 -17.68
N VAL A 74 -1.66 6.95 -16.56
CA VAL A 74 -2.94 7.48 -16.06
C VAL A 74 -2.81 8.96 -15.72
N TRP A 75 -1.74 9.35 -15.02
CA TRP A 75 -1.53 10.74 -14.63
C TRP A 75 -1.38 11.67 -15.84
N LEU A 76 -0.61 11.27 -16.86
CA LEU A 76 -0.47 12.04 -18.10
C LEU A 76 -1.80 12.16 -18.85
N LEU A 77 -2.58 11.08 -18.94
CA LEU A 77 -3.89 11.12 -19.60
C LEU A 77 -4.87 12.07 -18.88
N GLY A 78 -4.88 12.05 -17.54
CA GLY A 78 -5.70 12.96 -16.74
C GLY A 78 -5.25 14.42 -16.80
N ASN A 79 -3.96 14.67 -17.05
CA ASN A 79 -3.35 16.00 -17.07
C ASN A 79 -2.98 16.49 -18.48
N HIS A 80 -3.76 16.11 -19.50
CA HIS A 80 -3.61 16.57 -20.90
C HIS A 80 -2.19 16.40 -21.47
N LEU A 81 -1.52 15.29 -21.13
CA LEU A 81 -0.15 14.98 -21.54
C LEU A 81 0.86 16.06 -21.10
N ASN A 82 0.68 16.65 -19.92
CA ASN A 82 1.61 17.64 -19.36
C ASN A 82 2.92 16.99 -18.86
N TYR A 83 3.88 16.83 -19.77
CA TYR A 83 5.18 16.23 -19.46
C TYR A 83 6.06 17.07 -18.52
N GLU A 84 5.88 18.39 -18.45
CA GLU A 84 6.69 19.24 -17.57
C GLU A 84 6.35 19.00 -16.11
N GLN A 85 5.06 18.92 -15.79
CA GLN A 85 4.61 18.62 -14.43
C GLN A 85 4.81 17.14 -14.06
N ALA A 86 4.81 16.23 -15.03
CA ALA A 86 5.13 14.81 -14.80
C ALA A 86 6.56 14.58 -14.28
N LYS A 87 7.50 15.52 -14.50
CA LYS A 87 8.88 15.44 -13.96
C LYS A 87 8.93 15.52 -12.44
N GLN A 88 7.86 15.95 -11.78
CA GLN A 88 7.75 15.92 -10.33
C GLN A 88 7.76 14.48 -9.80
N MET A 89 8.25 14.33 -8.57
CA MET A 89 8.29 13.04 -7.88
C MET A 89 6.90 12.37 -7.87
N GLN A 90 6.84 11.13 -8.36
CA GLN A 90 5.59 10.39 -8.55
C GLN A 90 4.74 10.32 -7.26
N GLN A 91 5.36 10.16 -6.10
CA GLN A 91 4.70 10.09 -4.80
C GLN A 91 3.98 11.39 -4.39
N LEU A 92 4.33 12.53 -4.99
CA LEU A 92 3.63 13.80 -4.77
C LEU A 92 2.38 13.93 -5.64
N ARG A 93 2.37 13.24 -6.79
CA ARG A 93 1.28 13.24 -7.77
C ARG A 93 0.26 12.13 -7.50
N ALA A 94 0.75 10.98 -7.04
CA ALA A 94 -0.03 9.78 -6.81
C ALA A 94 0.24 9.24 -5.39
N PRO A 95 -0.48 9.73 -4.36
CA PRO A 95 -0.31 9.28 -2.99
C PRO A 95 -0.58 7.78 -2.80
N LEU A 96 0.34 7.09 -2.11
CA LEU A 96 0.24 5.67 -1.76
C LEU A 96 -0.39 5.50 -0.37
N ILE A 97 -1.63 5.03 -0.29
CA ILE A 97 -2.45 5.12 0.93
C ILE A 97 -1.81 4.38 2.11
N GLU A 98 -1.35 3.15 1.90
CA GLU A 98 -0.79 2.33 2.96
C GLU A 98 0.63 2.75 3.39
N LEU A 99 1.32 3.56 2.58
CA LEU A 99 2.67 4.04 2.91
C LEU A 99 2.65 5.39 3.65
N LEU A 100 1.67 6.25 3.37
CA LEU A 100 1.63 7.62 3.92
C LEU A 100 1.65 7.68 5.44
N PHE A 101 1.07 6.69 6.11
CA PHE A 101 1.05 6.62 7.58
C PHE A 101 2.32 6.01 8.21
N THR A 102 3.18 5.33 7.44
CA THR A 102 4.37 4.65 7.97
C THR A 102 5.60 5.56 8.12
N ARG A 103 5.46 6.85 7.82
CA ARG A 103 6.59 7.79 7.68
C ARG A 103 7.09 8.40 9.00
N GLN A 104 6.90 7.75 10.14
CA GLN A 104 7.54 8.18 11.40
C GLN A 104 8.69 7.32 11.91
N GLU A 105 8.94 6.06 11.49
CA GLU A 105 10.10 5.35 12.12
C GLU A 105 10.68 4.10 11.44
N THR A 106 10.48 3.78 10.16
CA THR A 106 11.08 2.53 9.62
C THR A 106 11.57 2.61 8.19
N ARG A 107 12.79 3.11 7.99
CA ARG A 107 13.52 2.96 6.71
C ARG A 107 13.98 1.53 6.39
N LYS A 108 13.68 0.48 7.19
CA LYS A 108 14.32 -0.84 7.03
C LYS A 108 13.50 -2.12 7.24
N THR A 109 12.20 -2.12 7.55
CA THR A 109 11.54 -3.39 7.92
C THR A 109 10.10 -3.50 7.41
N CYS A 110 9.99 -4.22 6.28
CA CYS A 110 8.78 -4.77 5.65
C CYS A 110 8.00 -3.78 4.76
N VAL A 111 7.90 -4.12 3.46
CA VAL A 111 7.17 -3.34 2.45
C VAL A 111 6.20 -4.27 1.71
N SER A 112 5.03 -3.72 1.36
CA SER A 112 3.89 -4.20 0.52
C SER A 112 2.60 -4.44 1.31
N PRO A 113 1.37 -4.23 0.74
CA PRO A 113 0.94 -4.06 -0.66
C PRO A 113 1.03 -2.62 -1.20
N SER A 114 0.60 -2.40 -2.45
CA SER A 114 0.64 -1.10 -3.15
C SER A 114 -0.76 -0.67 -3.63
N THR A 115 -1.45 0.23 -2.91
CA THR A 115 -2.72 0.87 -3.33
C THR A 115 -2.53 2.37 -3.47
N ILE A 116 -2.69 2.87 -4.69
CA ILE A 116 -2.31 4.22 -5.07
C ILE A 116 -3.54 5.00 -5.50
N ILE A 117 -3.72 6.20 -4.94
CA ILE A 117 -4.67 7.18 -5.46
C ILE A 117 -3.93 8.04 -6.47
N VAL A 118 -4.51 8.23 -7.64
CA VAL A 118 -4.12 9.24 -8.62
C VAL A 118 -5.23 10.29 -8.63
N ASN A 119 -4.87 11.56 -8.49
CA ASN A 119 -5.76 12.69 -8.78
C ASN A 119 -5.24 13.35 -10.05
#